data_AF-A0A938RKR3-F1
#
_entry.id   AF-A0A938RKR3-F1
#
_cell.length_a   1.000
_cell.length_b   1.000
_cell.length_c   1.000
_cell.angle_alpha   90.00
_cell.angle_beta   90.00
_cell.angle_gamma   90.00
#
_symmetry.space_group_name_H-M   'P 1'
#
loop_
_entity.id
_entity.type
_entity.pdbx_description
1 polymer ?
#
loop_
_entity_poly.entity_id
_entity_poly.type
_entity_poly.pdbx_seq_one_letter_code
_entity_poly.pdbx_strand_id
1 'polypeptide(L)'
;MNLSASLIAILILTFLALGMAFTPLSFLLTAILPYAVFVIFIGGFISRIVKWGRAPVPFRITTTCGQQSSLPWIKSAPLESPSTVWGVIGRMALEVLLFRSLFRNTDLAIAGQRPVYGSAKWLWFFGLLFHWSLLVIVLRHLRFFVEPIAPWINGLSAIDGFFEIG
;
A
#
# COMPACT_ATOMS: atom_id res chain seq x y z
N MET A 1 -5.74 6.34 -33.34
CA MET A 1 -6.19 4.94 -33.51
C MET A 1 -7.24 4.93 -34.60
N ASN A 2 -7.09 4.07 -35.61
CA ASN A 2 -8.05 3.99 -36.72
C ASN A 2 -9.34 3.35 -36.21
N LEU A 3 -10.50 3.97 -36.45
CA LEU A 3 -11.81 3.51 -35.98
C LEU A 3 -12.07 2.02 -36.29
N SER A 4 -11.61 1.57 -37.46
CA SER A 4 -11.67 0.17 -37.90
C SER A 4 -10.88 -0.77 -37.01
N ALA A 5 -9.67 -0.39 -36.58
CA ALA A 5 -8.84 -1.21 -35.69
C ALA A 5 -9.48 -1.35 -34.30
N SER A 6 -10.07 -0.26 -33.77
CA SER A 6 -10.81 -0.30 -32.51
C SER A 6 -12.06 -1.18 -32.60
N LEU A 7 -12.82 -1.10 -33.70
CA LEU A 7 -14.02 -1.92 -33.91
C LEU A 7 -13.67 -3.41 -33.99
N ILE A 8 -12.61 -3.76 -34.72
CA ILE A 8 -12.13 -5.15 -34.85
C ILE A 8 -11.69 -5.68 -33.49
N ALA A 9 -10.95 -4.89 -32.71
CA ALA A 9 -10.53 -5.30 -31.36
C ALA A 9 -11.73 -5.57 -30.43
N ILE A 10 -12.76 -4.70 -30.46
CA ILE A 10 -13.99 -4.89 -29.66
C ILE A 10 -14.73 -6.15 -30.10
N LEU A 11 -14.88 -6.39 -31.41
CA LEU A 11 -15.54 -7.59 -31.93
C LEU A 11 -14.80 -8.87 -31.53
N ILE A 12 -13.47 -8.89 -31.63
CA ILE A 12 -12.66 -10.04 -31.19
C ILE A 12 -12.90 -10.33 -29.71
N LEU A 13 -12.82 -9.30 -28.85
CA LEU A 13 -13.02 -9.46 -27.40
C LEU A 13 -14.43 -9.94 -27.06
N THR A 14 -15.45 -9.38 -27.72
CA THR A 14 -16.86 -9.75 -27.48
C THR A 14 -17.16 -11.16 -27.96
N PHE A 15 -16.71 -11.57 -29.14
CA PHE A 15 -16.90 -12.95 -29.62
C PHE A 15 -16.18 -13.97 -28.74
N LEU A 16 -14.99 -13.64 -28.24
CA LEU A 16 -14.22 -14.53 -27.35
C LEU A 16 -14.92 -14.66 -25.98
N ALA A 17 -15.44 -13.56 -25.43
CA ALA A 17 -16.24 -13.57 -24.22
C ALA A 17 -17.55 -14.35 -24.40
N LEU A 18 -18.24 -14.16 -25.53
CA LEU A 18 -19.48 -14.85 -25.88
C LEU A 18 -19.24 -16.37 -26.02
N GLY A 19 -18.16 -16.75 -26.70
CA GLY A 19 -17.73 -18.15 -26.83
C GLY A 19 -17.46 -18.79 -25.46
N MET A 20 -16.85 -18.07 -24.52
CA MET A 20 -16.66 -18.56 -23.16
C MET A 20 -17.97 -18.66 -22.38
N ALA A 21 -18.90 -17.72 -22.55
CA ALA A 21 -20.18 -17.68 -21.83
C ALA A 21 -21.05 -18.92 -22.06
N PHE A 22 -20.97 -19.54 -23.25
CA PHE A 22 -21.72 -20.76 -23.58
C PHE A 22 -21.03 -22.06 -23.12
N THR A 23 -19.91 -21.98 -22.40
CA THR A 23 -19.19 -23.15 -21.90
C THR A 23 -19.33 -23.25 -20.38
N PRO A 24 -19.30 -24.48 -19.80
CA PRO A 24 -19.23 -24.66 -18.35
C PRO A 24 -17.95 -24.09 -17.73
N LEU A 25 -16.94 -23.77 -18.54
CA LEU A 25 -15.72 -23.09 -18.13
C LEU A 25 -16.00 -21.66 -17.60
N SER A 26 -17.06 -21.01 -18.08
CA SER A 26 -17.46 -19.68 -17.59
C SER A 26 -17.72 -19.67 -16.09
N PHE A 27 -18.50 -20.62 -15.57
CA PHE A 27 -18.79 -20.73 -14.14
C PHE A 27 -17.53 -21.01 -13.32
N LEU A 28 -16.65 -21.86 -13.84
CA LEU A 28 -15.37 -22.18 -13.22
C LEU A 28 -14.48 -20.94 -13.09
N LEU A 29 -14.38 -20.13 -14.15
CA LEU A 29 -13.51 -18.95 -14.19
C LEU A 29 -14.09 -17.71 -13.49
N THR A 30 -15.41 -17.52 -13.52
CA THR A 30 -16.06 -16.31 -13.02
C THR A 30 -16.60 -16.44 -11.61
N ALA A 31 -16.93 -17.67 -11.16
CA ALA A 31 -17.41 -17.92 -9.81
C ALA A 31 -16.35 -18.67 -8.98
N ILE A 32 -15.98 -19.90 -9.38
CA ILE A 32 -15.15 -20.77 -8.53
C ILE A 32 -13.73 -20.21 -8.35
N LEU A 33 -13.06 -19.86 -9.44
CA LEU A 33 -11.66 -19.46 -9.43
C LEU A 33 -11.40 -18.21 -8.56
N PRO A 34 -12.18 -17.11 -8.64
CA PRO A 34 -11.97 -15.95 -7.77
C PRO A 34 -12.08 -16.27 -6.28
N TYR A 35 -13.08 -17.07 -5.88
CA TYR A 35 -13.22 -17.48 -4.48
C TYR A 35 -12.08 -18.40 -4.03
N ALA A 36 -11.66 -19.35 -4.87
CA ALA A 36 -10.53 -20.23 -4.56
C ALA A 36 -9.23 -19.42 -4.39
N VAL A 37 -8.93 -18.51 -5.32
CA VAL A 37 -7.76 -17.62 -5.25
C VAL A 37 -7.82 -16.74 -4.00
N PHE A 38 -9.00 -16.20 -3.67
CA PHE A 38 -9.18 -15.38 -2.48
C PHE A 38 -8.92 -16.17 -1.19
N VAL A 39 -9.45 -17.38 -1.06
CA VAL A 39 -9.23 -18.25 0.11
C VAL A 39 -7.75 -18.62 0.24
N ILE A 40 -7.09 -18.99 -0.86
CA ILE A 40 -5.66 -19.31 -0.87
C ILE A 40 -4.83 -18.09 -0.47
N PHE A 41 -5.16 -16.91 -1.01
CA PHE A 41 -4.48 -15.67 -0.68
C PHE A 41 -4.61 -15.32 0.81
N ILE A 42 -5.83 -15.32 1.35
CA ILE A 42 -6.08 -15.00 2.75
C ILE A 42 -5.43 -16.03 3.68
N GLY A 43 -5.60 -17.32 3.41
CA GLY A 43 -4.96 -18.39 4.19
C GLY A 43 -3.43 -18.29 4.16
N GLY A 44 -2.84 -18.06 2.99
CA GLY A 44 -1.41 -17.84 2.82
C GLY A 44 -0.91 -16.59 3.55
N PHE A 45 -1.65 -15.48 3.46
CA PHE A 45 -1.32 -14.23 4.15
C PHE A 45 -1.34 -14.39 5.68
N ILE A 46 -2.39 -15.00 6.23
CA ILE A 46 -2.49 -15.29 7.67
C ILE A 46 -1.35 -16.21 8.11
N SER A 47 -1.07 -17.27 7.35
CA SER A 47 0.03 -18.20 7.67
C SER A 47 1.38 -17.48 7.75
N ARG A 48 1.62 -16.51 6.86
CA ARG A 48 2.86 -15.71 6.83
C ARG A 48 2.94 -14.77 8.04
N ILE A 49 1.84 -14.13 8.42
CA ILE A 49 1.77 -13.28 9.62
C ILE A 49 2.05 -14.11 10.88
N VAL A 50 1.40 -15.27 11.02
CA VAL A 50 1.58 -16.14 12.19
C VAL A 50 3.02 -16.66 12.24
N LYS A 51 3.58 -17.10 11.10
CA LYS A 51 4.97 -17.55 11.04
C LYS A 51 5.95 -16.44 11.43
N TRP A 52 5.73 -15.22 10.96
CA TRP A 52 6.55 -14.06 11.32
C TRP A 52 6.41 -13.70 12.81
N GLY A 53 5.19 -13.68 13.34
CA GLY A 53 4.94 -13.36 14.75
C GLY A 53 5.46 -14.42 15.74
N ARG A 54 5.63 -15.67 15.30
CA ARG A 54 6.26 -16.75 16.09
C ARG A 54 7.78 -16.75 16.01
N ALA A 55 8.39 -16.03 15.07
CA ALA A 55 9.84 -15.93 14.99
C ALA A 55 10.34 -15.14 16.22
N PRO A 56 11.28 -15.69 17.01
CA PRO A 56 11.83 -14.95 18.13
C PRO A 56 12.53 -13.69 17.59
N VAL A 57 12.03 -12.51 17.98
CA VAL A 57 12.63 -11.23 17.61
C VAL A 57 13.61 -10.86 18.71
N PRO A 58 14.94 -10.98 18.49
CA PRO A 58 15.89 -10.97 19.59
C PRO A 58 15.94 -9.63 20.33
N PHE A 59 15.59 -8.49 19.70
CA PHE A 59 15.56 -7.19 20.36
C PHE A 59 14.53 -6.23 19.75
N ARG A 60 13.94 -5.36 20.58
CA ARG A 60 13.17 -4.19 20.11
C ARG A 60 14.17 -3.19 19.52
N ILE A 61 14.26 -3.12 18.20
CA ILE A 61 15.10 -2.13 17.52
C ILE A 61 14.40 -0.77 17.61
N THR A 62 14.75 0.01 18.63
CA THR A 62 14.40 1.43 18.69
C THR A 62 15.11 2.15 17.55
N THR A 63 14.50 3.21 17.02
CA THR A 63 15.23 4.05 16.05
C THR A 63 16.45 4.65 16.77
N THR A 64 17.59 4.72 16.07
CA THR A 64 18.86 5.23 16.64
C THR A 64 18.76 6.68 17.09
N CYS A 65 17.71 7.40 16.66
CA CYS A 65 17.49 8.81 16.91
C CYS A 65 16.59 9.11 18.13
N GLY A 66 16.03 8.08 18.78
CA GLY A 66 14.99 8.25 19.79
C GLY A 66 15.48 8.10 21.23
N GLN A 67 15.32 9.14 22.04
CA GLN A 67 15.58 9.04 23.48
C GLN A 67 14.54 8.14 24.17
N GLN A 68 15.01 7.08 24.83
CA GLN A 68 14.19 6.15 25.59
C GLN A 68 13.76 6.75 26.95
N SER A 69 12.68 6.21 27.52
CA SER A 69 12.12 6.61 28.82
C SER A 69 12.92 6.14 30.05
N SER A 70 14.17 5.70 29.90
CA SER A 70 14.97 5.17 31.01
C SER A 70 15.44 6.23 32.00
N LEU A 71 15.58 7.49 31.55
CA LEU A 71 16.09 8.61 32.35
C LEU A 71 14.98 9.66 32.55
N PRO A 72 14.39 9.81 33.75
CA PRO A 72 13.24 10.68 33.96
C PRO A 72 13.54 12.18 33.81
N TRP A 73 14.81 12.58 33.86
CA TRP A 73 15.23 13.98 33.68
C TRP A 73 15.52 14.36 32.22
N ILE A 74 15.50 13.41 31.28
CA ILE A 74 15.68 13.69 29.84
C ILE A 74 14.36 13.47 29.13
N LYS A 75 13.91 14.46 28.34
CA LYS A 75 12.68 14.36 27.55
C LYS A 75 12.74 13.15 26.63
N SER A 76 11.80 12.22 26.81
CA SER A 76 11.67 11.05 25.95
C SER A 76 11.08 11.40 24.58
N ALA A 77 11.41 10.57 23.58
CA ALA A 77 10.92 10.71 22.20
C ALA A 77 10.02 9.53 21.82
N PRO A 78 8.75 9.51 22.24
CA PRO A 78 7.87 8.33 22.14
C PRO A 78 7.54 7.91 20.70
N LEU A 79 7.64 8.81 19.72
CA LEU A 79 7.43 8.49 18.30
C LEU A 79 8.67 7.90 17.61
N GLU A 80 9.82 7.90 18.30
CA GLU A 80 11.09 7.32 17.84
C GLU A 80 11.43 6.05 18.64
N SER A 81 11.40 6.20 19.96
CA SER A 81 11.64 5.16 20.95
C SER A 81 10.37 4.97 21.81
N PRO A 82 9.37 4.25 21.27
CA PRO A 82 8.10 4.07 21.94
C PRO A 82 8.22 3.19 23.19
N SER A 83 7.80 3.73 24.34
CA SER A 83 7.64 2.99 25.60
C SER A 83 6.21 2.50 25.85
N THR A 84 5.24 3.00 25.07
CA THR A 84 3.81 2.69 25.20
C THR A 84 3.23 2.18 23.87
N VAL A 85 2.10 1.46 23.95
CA VAL A 85 1.38 0.97 22.75
C VAL A 85 0.97 2.13 21.84
N TRP A 86 0.49 3.23 22.39
CA TRP A 86 0.15 4.43 21.63
C TRP A 86 1.35 5.03 20.89
N GLY A 87 2.54 5.02 21.51
CA GLY A 87 3.78 5.43 20.85
C GLY A 87 4.12 4.52 19.66
N VAL A 88 3.92 3.21 19.80
CA VAL A 88 4.13 2.25 18.70
C VAL A 88 3.15 2.53 17.56
N ILE A 89 1.86 2.71 17.86
CA ILE A 89 0.84 3.03 16.86
C ILE A 89 1.22 4.31 16.11
N GLY A 90 1.55 5.38 16.84
CA GLY A 90 1.96 6.66 16.25
C GLY A 90 3.21 6.53 15.38
N ARG A 91 4.25 5.82 15.86
CA ARG A 91 5.46 5.54 15.07
C ARG A 91 5.13 4.78 13.79
N MET A 92 4.36 3.70 13.89
CA MET A 92 3.98 2.89 12.73
C MET A 92 3.12 3.67 11.73
N ALA A 93 2.20 4.52 12.20
CA ALA A 93 1.42 5.40 11.33
C ALA A 93 2.32 6.35 10.52
N LEU A 94 3.34 6.94 11.16
CA LEU A 94 4.30 7.81 10.47
C LEU A 94 5.17 7.05 9.47
N GLU A 95 5.57 5.82 9.77
CA GLU A 95 6.33 5.00 8.84
C GLU A 95 5.49 4.51 7.66
N VAL A 96 4.24 4.10 7.90
CA VAL A 96 3.36 3.56 6.84
C VAL A 96 2.79 4.66 5.97
N LEU A 97 2.32 5.76 6.56
CA LEU A 97 1.60 6.81 5.82
C LEU A 97 2.52 7.89 5.26
N LEU A 98 3.68 8.13 5.90
CA LEU A 98 4.57 9.24 5.54
C LEU A 98 6.00 8.80 5.26
N PHE A 99 6.34 7.51 5.30
CA PHE A 99 7.70 6.99 5.08
C PHE A 99 8.78 7.82 5.82
N ARG A 100 8.51 8.15 7.08
CA ARG A 100 9.30 9.11 7.86
C ARG A 100 10.78 8.74 7.96
N SER A 101 11.10 7.46 8.10
CA SER A 101 12.48 6.98 8.07
C SER A 101 13.18 7.27 6.74
N LEU A 102 12.51 7.04 5.61
CA LEU A 102 13.03 7.31 4.28
C LEU A 102 13.25 8.81 4.04
N PHE A 103 12.35 9.67 4.53
CA PHE A 103 12.51 11.12 4.42
C PHE A 103 13.80 11.62 5.10
N ARG A 104 14.17 10.99 6.20
CA ARG A 104 15.35 11.33 7.00
C ARG A 104 16.61 10.56 6.59
N ASN A 105 16.49 9.65 5.63
CA ASN A 105 17.60 8.88 5.14
C ASN A 105 18.60 9.82 4.45
N THR A 106 19.71 10.05 5.16
CA THR A 106 20.84 10.85 4.71
C THR A 106 22.01 9.90 4.57
N ASP A 107 22.50 9.74 3.35
CA ASP A 107 23.65 8.90 3.06
C ASP A 107 24.92 9.74 3.22
N LEU A 108 25.93 9.22 3.91
CA LEU A 108 27.20 9.90 4.11
C LEU A 108 28.26 9.16 3.29
N ALA A 109 28.66 9.77 2.18
CA ALA A 109 29.72 9.28 1.32
C ALA A 109 30.98 10.13 1.53
N ILE A 110 32.16 9.51 1.51
CA ILE A 110 33.43 10.23 1.53
C ILE A 110 33.92 10.35 0.08
N ALA A 111 33.86 11.55 -0.48
CA ALA A 111 34.40 11.84 -1.81
C ALA A 111 35.74 12.56 -1.65
N GLY A 112 36.84 11.86 -1.95
CA GLY A 112 38.20 12.32 -1.73
C GLY A 112 38.55 12.33 -0.23
N GLN A 113 38.32 13.46 0.44
CA GLN A 113 38.54 13.66 1.88
C GLN A 113 37.43 14.50 2.55
N ARG A 114 36.30 14.72 1.85
CA ARG A 114 35.19 15.52 2.38
C ARG A 114 33.93 14.64 2.53
N PRO A 115 33.20 14.76 3.64
CA PRO A 115 31.91 14.10 3.78
C PRO A 115 30.89 14.78 2.86
N VAL A 116 30.25 14.00 2.01
CA VAL A 116 29.16 14.38 1.11
C VAL A 116 27.88 13.71 1.61
N TYR A 117 26.82 14.50 1.75
CA TYR A 117 25.54 14.02 2.26
C TYR A 117 24.53 13.88 1.11
N GLY A 118 24.23 12.65 0.72
CA GLY A 118 23.12 12.33 -0.17
C GLY A 118 21.79 12.32 0.59
N SER A 119 20.68 12.69 -0.03
CA SER A 119 19.37 12.71 0.61
C SER A 119 18.34 11.98 -0.24
N ALA A 120 17.59 11.05 0.35
CA ALA A 120 16.58 10.25 -0.34
C ALA A 120 15.24 10.98 -0.59
N LYS A 121 15.19 12.31 -0.45
CA LYS A 121 13.95 13.12 -0.54
C LYS A 121 13.15 12.91 -1.84
N TRP A 122 13.81 12.74 -2.98
CA TRP A 122 13.12 12.47 -4.25
C TRP A 122 12.48 11.08 -4.27
N LEU A 123 13.21 10.06 -3.80
CA LEU A 123 12.68 8.71 -3.65
C LEU A 123 11.50 8.69 -2.66
N TRP A 124 11.63 9.43 -1.56
CA TRP A 124 10.55 9.63 -0.60
C TRP A 124 9.32 10.26 -1.25
N PHE A 125 9.47 11.38 -1.97
CA PHE A 125 8.35 12.11 -2.55
C PHE A 125 7.58 11.28 -3.57
N PHE A 126 8.28 10.70 -4.56
CA PHE A 126 7.64 9.89 -5.59
C PHE A 126 7.12 8.56 -5.03
N GLY A 127 7.83 7.96 -4.07
CA GLY A 127 7.34 6.78 -3.36
C GLY A 127 6.04 7.07 -2.62
N LEU A 128 5.97 8.19 -1.90
CA LEU A 128 4.79 8.62 -1.17
C LEU A 128 3.61 8.87 -2.11
N LEU A 129 3.83 9.62 -3.19
CA LEU A 129 2.80 9.91 -4.20
C LEU A 129 2.23 8.63 -4.82
N PHE A 130 3.09 7.69 -5.20
CA PHE A 130 2.68 6.41 -5.76
C PHE A 130 1.82 5.60 -4.78
N HIS A 131 2.24 5.46 -3.52
CA HIS A 131 1.49 4.68 -2.53
C HIS A 131 0.16 5.34 -2.14
N TRP A 132 0.12 6.67 -2.02
CA TRP A 132 -1.14 7.39 -1.77
C TRP A 132 -2.11 7.27 -2.94
N SER A 133 -1.62 7.33 -4.19
CA SER A 133 -2.45 7.08 -5.37
C SER A 133 -3.04 5.67 -5.34
N LEU A 134 -2.24 4.64 -5.08
CA LEU A 134 -2.73 3.27 -4.94
C LEU A 134 -3.76 3.13 -3.80
N LEU A 135 -3.50 3.76 -2.65
CA LEU A 135 -4.43 3.75 -1.51
C LEU A 135 -5.79 4.35 -1.89
N VAL A 136 -5.80 5.54 -2.50
CA VAL A 136 -7.02 6.22 -2.96
C VAL A 136 -7.76 5.37 -3.99
N ILE A 137 -7.05 4.77 -4.95
CA ILE A 137 -7.62 3.87 -5.94
C ILE A 137 -8.29 2.68 -5.25
N VAL A 138 -7.60 1.97 -4.35
CA VAL A 138 -8.17 0.82 -3.64
C VAL A 138 -9.40 1.23 -2.82
N LEU A 139 -9.34 2.34 -2.08
CA LEU A 139 -10.46 2.84 -1.28
C LEU A 139 -11.69 3.16 -2.15
N ARG A 140 -11.51 3.75 -3.33
CA ARG A 140 -12.60 3.97 -4.28
C ARG A 140 -13.17 2.66 -4.82
N HIS A 141 -12.33 1.66 -5.09
CA HIS A 141 -12.78 0.37 -5.63
C HIS A 141 -13.67 -0.40 -4.65
N LEU A 142 -13.63 -0.10 -3.36
CA LEU A 142 -14.57 -0.65 -2.38
C LEU A 142 -16.04 -0.40 -2.74
N ARG A 143 -16.35 0.63 -3.55
CA ARG A 143 -17.70 0.87 -4.06
C ARG A 143 -18.30 -0.31 -4.82
N PHE A 144 -17.46 -1.17 -5.43
CA PHE A 144 -17.89 -2.33 -6.19
C PHE A 144 -18.13 -3.56 -5.31
N PHE A 145 -17.74 -3.51 -4.04
CA PHE A 145 -17.82 -4.65 -3.11
C PHE A 145 -18.83 -4.44 -1.98
N VAL A 146 -19.39 -3.23 -1.82
CA VAL A 146 -20.27 -2.88 -0.70
C VAL A 146 -21.55 -2.22 -1.21
N GLU A 147 -22.69 -2.80 -0.83
CA GLU A 147 -24.03 -2.26 -1.09
C GLU A 147 -24.79 -2.14 0.24
N PRO A 148 -25.26 -0.94 0.64
CA PRO A 148 -25.14 0.35 -0.06
C PRO A 148 -23.73 0.96 0.01
N ILE A 149 -23.38 1.78 -0.98
CA ILE A 149 -22.07 2.45 -1.02
C ILE A 149 -21.98 3.45 0.13
N ALA A 150 -20.92 3.36 0.94
CA ALA A 150 -20.71 4.26 2.06
C ALA A 150 -20.50 5.72 1.59
N PRO A 151 -21.13 6.73 2.22
CA PRO A 151 -21.06 8.13 1.76
C PRO A 151 -19.64 8.69 1.62
N TRP A 152 -18.70 8.27 2.46
CA TRP A 152 -17.30 8.71 2.38
C TRP A 152 -16.57 8.17 1.15
N ILE A 153 -16.94 6.98 0.64
CA ILE A 153 -16.39 6.41 -0.61
C ILE A 153 -16.89 7.23 -1.80
N ASN A 154 -18.16 7.65 -1.79
CA ASN A 154 -18.72 8.53 -2.81
C ASN A 154 -18.05 9.91 -2.80
N GLY A 155 -17.84 10.50 -1.62
CA GLY A 155 -17.11 11.76 -1.48
C GLY A 155 -15.68 11.67 -2.03
N LEU A 156 -14.95 10.60 -1.68
CA LEU A 156 -13.59 10.35 -2.19
C LEU A 156 -13.57 10.15 -3.71
N SER A 157 -14.58 9.47 -4.26
CA SER A 157 -14.72 9.29 -5.72
C SER A 157 -14.98 10.62 -6.44
N ALA A 158 -15.79 11.51 -5.86
CA ALA A 158 -16.08 12.81 -6.45
C ALA A 158 -14.87 13.75 -6.47
N ILE A 159 -14.02 13.71 -5.42
CA ILE A 159 -12.80 14.53 -5.34
C ILE A 159 -11.76 14.05 -6.37
N ASP A 160 -11.54 12.75 -6.48
CA ASP A 160 -10.57 12.19 -7.45
C ASP A 160 -11.08 12.28 -8.90
N GLY A 161 -12.41 12.18 -9.09
CA GLY A 161 -13.08 12.33 -10.39
C GLY A 161 -13.15 13.76 -10.91
N PHE A 162 -12.70 14.78 -10.15
CA PHE A 162 -12.68 16.18 -10.61
C PHE A 162 -11.81 16.40 -11.86
N PHE A 163 -10.85 15.50 -12.11
CA PHE A 163 -10.05 15.45 -13.34
C PHE A 163 -10.57 14.44 -14.38
N GLU A 164 -11.86 14.08 -14.36
CA GLU A 164 -12.54 13.46 -15.52
C GLU A 164 -12.56 14.46 -16.70
N ILE A 165 -11.39 14.74 -17.27
CA ILE A 165 -11.23 15.34 -18.58
C ILE A 165 -11.24 14.16 -19.55
N GLY A 166 -12.44 13.80 -19.99
CA GLY A 166 -12.73 12.72 -20.93
C GLY A 166 -14.18 12.75 -21.36
#